data_AF-S4NWY3-F1
#
_entry.id   AF-S4NWY3-F1
#
_cell.length_a   1.000
_cell.length_b   1.000
_cell.length_c   1.000
_cell.angle_alpha   90.00
_cell.angle_beta   90.00
_cell.angle_gamma   90.00
#
_symmetry.space_group_name_H-M   'P 1'
#
loop_
_entity.id
_entity.type
_entity.pdbx_description
1 polymer ?
#
loop_
_entity_poly.entity_id
_entity_poly.type
_entity_poly.pdbx_seq_one_letter_code
_entity_poly.pdbx_strand_id
1 'polypeptide(L)'
;MALVSCRLADDPNHYYAVGTAIINPEESEPKSGRILLFHWSEGKLTPVAEKEIKGGCYTLVEFNGKLLSSINSTVRLFEWTSEKELRLECSHFNNIVALYLKVKGDFILVGDLMRSLSLLQYKQMEGSFEEIARDYSPNWMTAVEILDDDTFLGAENSFNLFVCQKDSAATTDEERQQMGYMGQFHVGDMVNVMRRGALVAQLADTAAPVARPVLLATVTGAICLVVQLTQELFDFLHQLEERLTHTIKSVGKIPHSFWRSFNTDVKTEPAEGFIDGDLIESFLDLSREMQQETVQGLQIDDGEGMKRDATVEDLAKIVEDLTRIH
;
A
#
# COMPACT_ATOMS: atom_id res chain seq x y z
N MET A 1 8.63 -13.93 -9.44
CA MET A 1 9.32 -15.17 -9.00
C MET A 1 9.25 -15.31 -7.47
N ALA A 2 9.58 -14.32 -6.65
CA ALA A 2 9.24 -14.30 -5.21
C ALA A 2 10.04 -15.20 -4.28
N LEU A 3 10.16 -14.71 -3.05
CA LEU A 3 10.86 -15.32 -1.93
C LEU A 3 10.12 -14.91 -0.65
N VAL A 4 9.90 -15.85 0.25
CA VAL A 4 9.41 -15.57 1.60
C VAL A 4 10.11 -16.46 2.61
N SER A 5 10.42 -15.90 3.79
CA SER A 5 10.81 -16.66 4.97
C SER A 5 9.56 -16.92 5.79
N CYS A 6 9.25 -18.18 6.09
CA CYS A 6 8.01 -18.55 6.77
C CYS A 6 8.19 -19.74 7.70
N ARG A 7 7.22 -19.88 8.60
CA ARG A 7 6.93 -21.13 9.33
C ARG A 7 5.59 -21.64 8.83
N LEU A 8 5.48 -22.96 8.68
CA LEU A 8 4.29 -23.58 8.10
C LEU A 8 3.74 -24.64 9.05
N ALA A 9 2.42 -24.64 9.21
CA ALA A 9 1.69 -25.41 10.21
C ALA A 9 2.34 -25.27 11.60
N ASP A 10 2.42 -26.38 12.35
CA ASP A 10 3.08 -26.44 13.65
C ASP A 10 4.56 -26.87 13.55
N ASP A 11 5.17 -26.81 12.35
CA ASP A 11 6.57 -27.18 12.16
C ASP A 11 7.48 -26.11 12.79
N PRO A 12 8.37 -26.47 13.75
CA PRO A 12 9.24 -25.49 14.41
C PRO A 12 10.31 -24.92 13.47
N ASN A 13 10.54 -25.54 12.32
CA ASN A 13 11.57 -25.12 11.38
C ASN A 13 11.16 -23.86 10.62
N HIS A 14 12.13 -22.97 10.42
CA HIS A 14 12.01 -21.87 9.46
C HIS A 14 12.39 -22.34 8.06
N TYR A 15 11.57 -21.96 7.10
CA TYR A 15 11.75 -22.29 5.69
C TYR A 15 11.91 -21.03 4.84
N TYR A 16 12.72 -21.12 3.81
CA TYR A 16 12.79 -20.16 2.72
C TYR A 16 12.05 -20.76 1.53
N ALA A 17 10.87 -20.23 1.23
CA ALA A 17 10.08 -20.63 0.07
C ALA A 17 10.42 -19.72 -1.12
N VAL A 18 10.77 -20.34 -2.24
CA VAL A 18 11.17 -19.67 -3.50
C VAL A 18 10.19 -20.06 -4.59
N GLY A 19 9.56 -19.06 -5.20
CA GLY A 19 8.74 -19.26 -6.38
C GLY A 19 9.57 -19.07 -7.64
N THR A 20 9.33 -19.90 -8.66
CA THR A 20 10.05 -19.83 -9.93
C THR A 20 9.09 -19.88 -11.10
N ALA A 21 9.58 -19.46 -12.26
CA ALA A 21 8.94 -19.61 -13.56
C ALA A 21 9.99 -20.12 -14.55
N ILE A 22 9.61 -21.03 -15.44
CA ILE A 22 10.44 -21.43 -16.58
C ILE A 22 10.09 -20.51 -17.73
N ILE A 23 11.04 -19.69 -18.15
CA ILE A 23 10.86 -18.69 -19.20
C ILE A 23 11.37 -19.27 -20.51
N ASN A 24 10.47 -19.51 -21.46
CA ASN A 24 10.80 -19.87 -22.83
C ASN A 24 10.55 -18.64 -23.74
N PRO A 25 11.54 -18.16 -24.51
CA PRO A 25 11.37 -17.02 -25.41
C PRO A 25 10.25 -17.18 -26.46
N GLU A 26 9.85 -18.42 -26.78
CA GLU A 26 8.75 -18.71 -27.70
C GLU A 26 7.36 -18.60 -27.05
N GLU A 27 7.29 -18.49 -25.72
CA GLU A 27 6.05 -18.42 -24.96
C GLU A 27 5.79 -16.98 -24.49
N SER A 28 4.55 -16.50 -24.70
CA SER A 28 4.13 -15.17 -24.23
C SER A 28 4.00 -15.10 -22.71
N GLU A 29 3.71 -16.22 -22.06
CA GLU A 29 3.59 -16.36 -20.62
C GLU A 29 4.19 -17.69 -20.15
N PRO A 30 4.80 -17.74 -18.95
CA PRO A 30 5.34 -18.97 -18.42
C PRO A 30 4.24 -20.01 -18.21
N LYS A 31 4.40 -21.20 -18.81
CA LYS A 31 3.46 -22.32 -18.64
C LYS A 31 3.83 -23.28 -17.51
N SER A 32 5.06 -23.17 -16.99
CA SER A 32 5.58 -24.03 -15.94
C SER A 32 6.46 -23.26 -14.96
N GLY A 33 6.50 -23.74 -13.73
CA GLY A 33 7.25 -23.14 -12.64
C GLY A 33 7.28 -24.08 -11.44
N ARG A 34 7.91 -23.64 -10.35
CA ARG A 34 8.05 -24.44 -9.13
C ARG A 34 7.95 -23.56 -7.89
N ILE A 35 7.51 -24.16 -6.79
CA ILE A 35 7.68 -23.62 -5.44
C ILE A 35 8.65 -24.56 -4.71
N LEU A 36 9.80 -24.02 -4.31
CA LEU A 36 10.88 -24.76 -3.65
C LEU A 36 10.98 -24.31 -2.20
N LEU A 37 10.98 -25.25 -1.25
CA LEU A 37 11.24 -24.96 0.15
C LEU A 37 12.65 -25.37 0.51
N PHE A 38 13.37 -24.45 1.13
CA PHE A 38 14.69 -24.70 1.67
C PHE A 38 14.71 -24.49 3.18
N HIS A 39 15.54 -25.25 3.87
CA HIS A 39 15.86 -25.05 5.27
C HIS A 39 17.33 -24.67 5.40
N TRP A 40 17.62 -23.61 6.15
CA TRP A 40 18.97 -23.20 6.47
C TRP A 40 19.33 -23.69 7.87
N SER A 41 20.32 -24.57 7.95
CA SER A 41 20.86 -25.05 9.23
C SER A 41 22.36 -25.27 9.11
N GLU A 42 23.09 -24.99 10.18
CA GLU A 42 24.54 -25.25 10.29
C GLU A 42 25.37 -24.71 9.11
N GLY A 43 25.00 -23.53 8.60
CA GLY A 43 25.72 -22.88 7.48
C GLY A 43 25.41 -23.46 6.10
N LYS A 44 24.39 -24.32 5.97
CA LYS A 44 24.01 -24.99 4.73
C LYS A 44 22.53 -24.82 4.43
N LEU A 45 22.23 -24.54 3.16
CA LEU A 45 20.87 -24.53 2.62
C LEU A 45 20.54 -25.91 2.05
N THR A 46 19.50 -26.57 2.57
CA THR A 46 19.06 -27.89 2.11
C THR A 46 17.65 -27.82 1.54
N PRO A 47 17.39 -28.41 0.35
CA PRO A 47 16.03 -28.51 -0.18
C PRO A 47 15.21 -29.47 0.70
N VAL A 48 13.96 -29.09 0.97
CA VAL A 48 13.02 -29.85 1.83
C VAL A 48 11.85 -30.36 1.02
N ALA A 49 11.24 -29.50 0.21
CA ALA A 49 10.09 -29.85 -0.60
C ALA A 49 10.10 -29.09 -1.92
N GLU A 50 9.45 -29.67 -2.92
CA GLU A 50 9.28 -29.10 -4.24
C GLU A 50 7.84 -29.32 -4.70
N LYS A 51 7.22 -28.27 -5.23
CA LYS A 51 5.89 -28.31 -5.83
C LYS A 51 5.93 -27.77 -7.23
N GLU A 52 5.66 -28.62 -8.21
CA GLU A 52 5.45 -28.19 -9.59
C GLU A 52 4.14 -27.39 -9.72
N ILE A 53 4.20 -26.30 -10.48
CA ILE A 53 3.07 -25.43 -10.77
C ILE A 53 2.96 -25.14 -12.27
N LYS A 54 1.73 -24.94 -12.72
CA LYS A 54 1.41 -24.63 -14.13
C LYS A 54 1.33 -23.12 -14.35
N GLY A 55 2.48 -22.47 -14.30
CA GLY A 55 2.58 -21.02 -14.46
C GLY A 55 3.80 -20.44 -13.78
N GLY A 56 3.97 -19.12 -13.88
CA GLY A 56 4.98 -18.39 -13.12
C GLY A 56 4.47 -18.01 -11.73
N CYS A 57 5.23 -18.32 -10.69
CA CYS A 57 4.97 -17.81 -9.35
C CYS A 57 5.38 -16.33 -9.25
N TYR A 58 4.44 -15.41 -9.03
CA TYR A 58 4.74 -13.98 -8.98
C TYR A 58 4.99 -13.48 -7.56
N THR A 59 4.16 -13.88 -6.60
CA THR A 59 4.27 -13.54 -5.18
C THR A 59 4.07 -14.77 -4.28
N LEU A 60 4.74 -14.77 -3.13
CA LEU A 60 4.59 -15.72 -2.03
C LEU A 60 4.37 -14.97 -0.72
N VAL A 61 3.43 -15.43 0.09
CA VAL A 61 3.13 -14.85 1.41
C VAL A 61 2.82 -15.98 2.40
N GLU A 62 3.32 -15.85 3.63
CA GLU A 62 2.89 -16.71 4.74
C GLU A 62 1.49 -16.27 5.17
N PHE A 63 0.58 -17.23 5.32
CA PHE A 63 -0.82 -16.94 5.59
C PHE A 63 -1.37 -17.98 6.57
N ASN A 64 -1.47 -17.60 7.86
CA ASN A 64 -2.02 -18.43 8.93
C ASN A 64 -1.38 -19.84 8.98
N GLY A 65 -0.05 -19.92 8.89
CA GLY A 65 0.69 -21.20 8.85
C GLY A 65 0.56 -21.96 7.52
N LYS A 66 -0.07 -21.38 6.51
CA LYS A 66 -0.16 -21.91 5.14
C LYS A 66 0.68 -21.04 4.21
N LEU A 67 0.89 -21.52 2.98
CA LEU A 67 1.62 -20.78 1.95
C LEU A 67 0.66 -20.27 0.87
N LEU A 68 0.48 -18.96 0.82
CA LEU A 68 -0.30 -18.29 -0.21
C LEU A 68 0.60 -17.91 -1.39
N SER A 69 0.13 -18.14 -2.61
CA SER A 69 0.90 -17.83 -3.81
C SER A 69 0.03 -17.31 -4.95
N SER A 70 0.57 -16.39 -5.74
CA SER A 70 -0.01 -16.03 -7.03
C SER A 70 0.75 -16.70 -8.19
N ILE A 71 -0.01 -17.35 -9.07
CA ILE A 71 0.48 -18.14 -10.19
C ILE A 71 -0.35 -17.77 -11.43
N ASN A 72 0.24 -16.98 -12.35
CA ASN A 72 -0.49 -16.40 -13.49
C ASN A 72 -1.77 -15.67 -13.03
N SER A 73 -2.92 -16.05 -13.58
CA SER A 73 -4.25 -15.53 -13.22
C SER A 73 -4.82 -16.09 -11.91
N THR A 74 -4.09 -16.98 -11.22
CA THR A 74 -4.63 -17.72 -10.07
C THR A 74 -3.98 -17.33 -8.76
N VAL A 75 -4.78 -17.17 -7.72
CA VAL A 75 -4.32 -17.09 -6.33
C VAL A 75 -4.60 -18.44 -5.68
N ARG A 76 -3.59 -19.07 -5.08
CA ARG A 76 -3.66 -20.43 -4.55
C ARG A 76 -3.15 -20.50 -3.12
N LEU A 77 -3.85 -21.29 -2.29
CA LEU A 77 -3.43 -21.60 -0.93
C LEU A 77 -2.90 -23.03 -0.87
N PHE A 78 -1.73 -23.19 -0.27
CA PHE A 78 -1.11 -24.48 -0.04
C PHE A 78 -0.96 -24.77 1.44
N GLU A 79 -1.43 -25.95 1.84
CA GLU A 79 -1.21 -26.50 3.18
C GLU A 79 0.12 -27.25 3.23
N TRP A 80 0.79 -27.13 4.37
CA TRP A 80 1.98 -27.92 4.69
C TRP A 80 1.58 -29.21 5.41
N THR A 81 1.88 -30.36 4.80
CA THR A 81 1.49 -31.67 5.33
C THR A 81 2.52 -32.21 6.32
N SER A 82 2.13 -33.21 7.13
CA SER A 82 3.04 -33.94 8.02
C SER A 82 4.15 -34.69 7.27
N GLU A 83 3.93 -34.99 5.99
CA GLU A 83 4.92 -35.62 5.09
C GLU A 83 5.91 -34.60 4.51
N LYS A 84 5.81 -33.33 4.92
CA LYS A 84 6.63 -32.21 4.42
C LYS A 84 6.42 -31.94 2.93
N GLU A 85 5.16 -31.92 2.51
CA GLU A 85 4.76 -31.56 1.14
C GLU A 85 3.77 -30.40 1.12
N LEU A 86 3.75 -29.66 0.00
CA LEU A 86 2.72 -28.65 -0.27
C LEU A 86 1.50 -29.29 -0.96
N ARG A 87 0.37 -29.31 -0.25
CA ARG A 87 -0.92 -29.74 -0.80
C ARG A 87 -1.77 -28.53 -1.16
N LEU A 88 -2.30 -28.51 -2.39
CA LEU A 88 -3.23 -27.46 -2.80
C LEU A 88 -4.53 -27.60 -2.02
N GLU A 89 -4.99 -26.53 -1.39
CA GLU A 89 -6.25 -26.50 -0.67
C GLU A 89 -7.34 -25.82 -1.50
N CYS A 90 -7.13 -24.57 -1.89
CA CYS A 90 -8.11 -23.80 -2.66
C CYS A 90 -7.45 -22.87 -3.69
N SER A 91 -8.27 -22.35 -4.59
CA SER A 91 -7.82 -21.48 -5.68
C SER A 91 -8.89 -20.47 -6.06
N HIS A 92 -8.45 -19.28 -6.44
CA HIS A 92 -9.26 -18.22 -7.00
C HIS A 92 -8.75 -17.86 -8.41
N PHE A 93 -9.66 -17.65 -9.37
CA PHE A 93 -9.34 -17.55 -10.81
C PHE A 93 -9.76 -16.23 -11.48
N ASN A 94 -10.32 -15.26 -10.74
CA ASN A 94 -10.88 -14.02 -11.30
C ASN A 94 -9.82 -12.88 -11.44
N ASN A 95 -8.65 -13.19 -12.01
CA ASN A 95 -7.58 -12.22 -12.26
C ASN A 95 -7.10 -12.35 -13.71
N ILE A 96 -6.55 -11.29 -14.28
CA ILE A 96 -5.80 -11.38 -15.54
C ILE A 96 -4.41 -11.94 -15.23
N VAL A 97 -3.67 -11.24 -14.36
CA VAL A 97 -2.41 -11.71 -13.79
C VAL A 97 -2.29 -11.18 -12.37
N ALA A 98 -2.31 -12.06 -11.37
CA ALA A 98 -2.18 -11.70 -9.97
C ALA A 98 -0.69 -11.47 -9.63
N LEU A 99 -0.26 -10.22 -9.62
CA LEU A 99 1.15 -9.87 -9.43
C LEU A 99 1.51 -9.65 -7.96
N TYR A 100 0.65 -8.98 -7.20
CA TYR A 100 0.93 -8.56 -5.83
C TYR A 100 -0.06 -9.17 -4.86
N LEU A 101 0.43 -9.61 -3.69
CA LEU A 101 -0.40 -10.12 -2.60
C LEU A 101 0.02 -9.47 -1.28
N LYS A 102 -0.97 -9.07 -0.49
CA LYS A 102 -0.82 -8.63 0.90
C LYS A 102 -1.89 -9.29 1.75
N VAL A 103 -1.57 -9.56 3.01
CA VAL A 103 -2.46 -10.29 3.91
C VAL A 103 -2.63 -9.54 5.22
N LYS A 104 -3.83 -9.63 5.79
CA LYS A 104 -4.15 -9.13 7.13
C LYS A 104 -5.26 -9.99 7.73
N GLY A 105 -4.94 -10.76 8.77
CA GLY A 105 -5.88 -11.76 9.30
C GLY A 105 -6.28 -12.73 8.19
N ASP A 106 -7.58 -12.91 7.96
CA ASP A 106 -8.12 -13.76 6.89
C ASP A 106 -8.31 -13.03 5.55
N PHE A 107 -8.00 -11.73 5.48
CA PHE A 107 -8.11 -10.94 4.25
C PHE A 107 -6.83 -11.01 3.42
N ILE A 108 -7.02 -11.06 2.10
CA ILE A 108 -5.98 -11.11 1.09
C ILE A 108 -6.28 -10.01 0.07
N LEU A 109 -5.44 -9.00 0.01
CA LEU A 109 -5.47 -7.98 -1.03
C LEU A 109 -4.64 -8.47 -2.22
N VAL A 110 -5.26 -8.48 -3.40
CA VAL A 110 -4.65 -8.89 -4.66
C VAL A 110 -4.52 -7.67 -5.57
N GLY A 111 -3.31 -7.38 -6.01
CA GLY A 111 -3.04 -6.41 -7.07
C GLY A 111 -2.87 -7.13 -8.41
N ASP A 112 -3.77 -6.84 -9.35
CA ASP A 112 -3.77 -7.40 -10.69
C ASP A 112 -2.96 -6.52 -11.67
N LEU A 113 -2.44 -7.12 -12.75
CA LEU A 113 -1.72 -6.40 -13.80
C LEU A 113 -2.55 -5.27 -14.45
N MET A 114 -3.87 -5.43 -14.59
CA MET A 114 -4.73 -4.45 -15.27
C MET A 114 -6.14 -4.29 -14.67
N ARG A 115 -6.53 -5.14 -13.70
CA ARG A 115 -7.83 -5.09 -13.00
C ARG A 115 -7.72 -4.55 -11.57
N SER A 116 -6.83 -3.58 -11.37
CA SER A 116 -6.64 -2.87 -10.09
C SER A 116 -6.56 -3.82 -8.88
N LEU A 117 -7.33 -3.54 -7.83
CA LEU A 117 -7.36 -4.25 -6.56
C LEU A 117 -8.57 -5.19 -6.45
N SER A 118 -8.37 -6.35 -5.83
CA SER A 118 -9.47 -7.17 -5.30
C SER A 118 -9.16 -7.66 -3.88
N LEU A 119 -10.19 -7.73 -3.05
CA LEU A 119 -10.10 -8.20 -1.68
C LEU A 119 -10.77 -9.57 -1.59
N LEU A 120 -9.99 -10.58 -1.23
CA LEU A 120 -10.47 -11.92 -0.93
C LEU A 120 -10.51 -12.12 0.59
N GLN A 121 -11.43 -12.95 1.06
CA GLN A 121 -11.42 -13.49 2.40
C GLN A 121 -11.31 -15.01 2.33
N TYR A 122 -10.43 -15.59 3.15
CA TYR A 122 -10.36 -17.03 3.31
C TYR A 122 -11.39 -17.51 4.33
N LYS A 123 -12.31 -18.37 3.91
CA LYS A 123 -13.29 -19.00 4.79
C LYS A 123 -12.72 -20.30 5.33
N GLN A 124 -12.10 -20.23 6.50
CA GLN A 124 -11.40 -21.38 7.11
C GLN A 124 -12.28 -22.64 7.23
N MET A 125 -13.56 -22.47 7.57
CA MET A 125 -14.52 -23.58 7.72
C MET A 125 -14.87 -24.26 6.40
N GLU A 126 -14.86 -23.51 5.30
CA GLU A 126 -15.19 -24.02 3.96
C GLU A 126 -13.95 -24.46 3.19
N GLY A 127 -12.77 -24.01 3.60
CA GLY A 127 -11.52 -24.22 2.85
C GLY A 127 -11.58 -23.53 1.49
N SER A 128 -12.19 -22.34 1.39
CA SER A 128 -12.46 -21.63 0.14
C SER A 128 -12.08 -20.15 0.22
N PHE A 129 -11.91 -19.50 -0.93
CA PHE A 129 -11.82 -18.05 -1.03
C PHE A 129 -13.16 -17.46 -1.44
N GLU A 130 -13.55 -16.37 -0.78
CA GLU A 130 -14.67 -15.51 -1.17
C GLU A 130 -14.13 -14.16 -1.62
N GLU A 131 -14.55 -13.66 -2.78
CA GLU A 131 -14.25 -12.29 -3.22
C GLU A 131 -15.22 -11.33 -2.53
N ILE A 132 -14.69 -10.47 -1.66
CA ILE A 132 -15.48 -9.55 -0.84
C ILE A 132 -15.77 -8.26 -1.57
N ALA A 133 -14.76 -7.67 -2.19
CA ALA A 133 -14.87 -6.42 -2.92
C ALA A 133 -13.80 -6.30 -4.00
N ARG A 134 -14.06 -5.45 -4.99
CA ARG A 134 -13.15 -5.17 -6.11
C ARG A 134 -13.22 -3.71 -6.53
N ASP A 135 -12.08 -3.16 -6.93
CA ASP A 135 -12.04 -1.95 -7.75
C ASP A 135 -12.14 -2.35 -9.23
N TYR A 136 -13.16 -1.82 -9.91
CA TYR A 136 -13.43 -2.09 -11.33
C TYR A 136 -12.69 -1.16 -12.27
N SER A 137 -11.87 -0.23 -11.75
CA SER A 137 -11.05 0.65 -12.55
C SER A 137 -9.91 -0.12 -13.24
N PRO A 138 -9.55 0.22 -14.49
CA PRO A 138 -8.49 -0.47 -15.22
C PRO A 138 -7.09 0.05 -14.85
N ASN A 139 -6.74 -0.01 -13.57
CA ASN A 139 -5.42 0.43 -13.10
C ASN A 139 -4.37 -0.67 -13.28
N TRP A 140 -3.19 -0.27 -13.78
CA TRP A 140 -2.07 -1.17 -13.99
C TRP A 140 -1.14 -1.13 -12.80
N MET A 141 -1.26 -2.11 -11.91
CA MET A 141 -0.67 -2.03 -10.58
C MET A 141 0.86 -2.19 -10.60
N THR A 142 1.53 -1.40 -9.76
CA THR A 142 2.98 -1.44 -9.54
C THR A 142 3.34 -1.85 -8.11
N ALA A 143 2.52 -1.49 -7.14
CA ALA A 143 2.59 -1.98 -5.77
C ALA A 143 1.23 -1.82 -5.05
N VAL A 144 1.02 -2.61 -4.00
CA VAL A 144 -0.19 -2.56 -3.16
C VAL A 144 0.17 -2.72 -1.68
N GLU A 145 -0.62 -2.13 -0.79
CA GLU A 145 -0.50 -2.34 0.65
C GLU A 145 -1.87 -2.22 1.34
N ILE A 146 -2.09 -3.03 2.37
CA ILE A 146 -3.26 -2.87 3.23
C ILE A 146 -2.92 -1.75 4.22
N LEU A 147 -3.78 -0.76 4.45
CA LEU A 147 -3.55 0.28 5.47
C LEU A 147 -4.21 -0.13 6.79
N ASP A 148 -5.51 -0.41 6.74
CA ASP A 148 -6.30 -0.90 7.87
C ASP A 148 -7.23 -2.06 7.48
N ASP A 149 -8.37 -2.23 8.15
CA ASP A 149 -9.31 -3.32 7.83
C ASP A 149 -10.18 -2.99 6.62
N ASP A 150 -10.38 -1.71 6.35
CA ASP A 150 -11.30 -1.20 5.35
C ASP A 150 -10.61 -0.48 4.20
N THR A 151 -9.39 0.04 4.39
CA THR A 151 -8.66 0.88 3.42
C THR A 151 -7.40 0.21 2.87
N PHE A 152 -7.20 0.39 1.57
CA PHE A 152 -6.17 -0.27 0.76
C PHE A 152 -5.45 0.75 -0.11
N LEU A 153 -4.12 0.78 -0.05
CA LEU A 153 -3.26 1.65 -0.84
C LEU A 153 -2.82 0.93 -2.12
N GLY A 154 -2.97 1.59 -3.27
CA GLY A 154 -2.49 1.13 -4.56
C GLY A 154 -1.56 2.17 -5.21
N ALA A 155 -0.54 1.69 -5.91
CA ALA A 155 0.23 2.45 -6.87
C ALA A 155 0.04 1.87 -8.28
N GLU A 156 0.01 2.74 -9.28
CA GLU A 156 -0.16 2.33 -10.68
C GLU A 156 0.94 2.89 -11.60
N ASN A 157 0.93 2.48 -12.87
CA ASN A 157 2.03 2.69 -13.83
C ASN A 157 2.14 4.13 -14.37
N SER A 158 1.11 4.96 -14.19
CA SER A 158 1.07 6.39 -14.52
C SER A 158 1.56 7.28 -13.37
N PHE A 159 2.29 6.68 -12.40
CA PHE A 159 2.94 7.35 -11.28
C PHE A 159 1.98 7.94 -10.23
N ASN A 160 0.75 7.43 -10.17
CA ASN A 160 -0.22 7.82 -9.15
C ASN A 160 -0.28 6.81 -7.99
N LEU A 161 -0.70 7.34 -6.85
CA LEU A 161 -1.24 6.59 -5.71
C LEU A 161 -2.76 6.77 -5.65
N PHE A 162 -3.43 5.78 -5.10
CA PHE A 162 -4.83 5.87 -4.75
C PHE A 162 -5.14 5.03 -3.51
N VAL A 163 -6.19 5.40 -2.79
CA VAL A 163 -6.72 4.62 -1.67
C VAL A 163 -8.13 4.19 -2.01
N CYS A 164 -8.36 2.89 -1.96
CA CYS A 164 -9.69 2.29 -2.04
C CYS A 164 -10.19 1.93 -0.65
N GLN A 165 -11.50 1.98 -0.47
CA GLN A 165 -12.17 1.52 0.75
C GLN A 165 -13.28 0.53 0.43
N LYS A 166 -13.43 -0.51 1.26
CA LYS A 166 -14.64 -1.36 1.22
C LYS A 166 -15.76 -0.70 2.01
N ASP A 167 -16.95 -0.62 1.41
CA ASP A 167 -18.13 -0.13 2.12
C ASP A 167 -18.80 -1.27 2.90
N SER A 168 -18.47 -1.37 4.19
CA SER A 168 -19.09 -2.38 5.08
C SER A 168 -20.51 -2.00 5.51
N ALA A 169 -20.90 -0.72 5.37
CA ALA A 169 -22.17 -0.17 5.79
C ALA A 169 -23.22 -0.17 4.66
N ALA A 170 -22.80 -0.39 3.42
CA ALA A 170 -23.65 -0.53 2.24
C ALA A 170 -24.85 -1.46 2.47
N THR A 171 -26.01 -1.08 1.95
CA THR A 171 -27.26 -1.80 2.21
C THR A 171 -27.49 -2.98 1.27
N THR A 172 -26.87 -2.95 0.09
CA THR A 172 -26.96 -3.98 -0.94
C THR A 172 -25.67 -4.77 -1.08
N ASP A 173 -25.76 -6.02 -1.54
CA ASP A 173 -24.57 -6.85 -1.76
C ASP A 173 -23.74 -6.32 -2.93
N GLU A 174 -24.37 -5.74 -3.95
CA GLU A 174 -23.68 -5.14 -5.09
C GLU A 174 -22.81 -3.94 -4.67
N GLU A 175 -23.31 -3.08 -3.81
CA GLU A 175 -22.54 -1.94 -3.27
C GLU A 175 -21.37 -2.40 -2.40
N ARG A 176 -21.57 -3.43 -1.56
CA ARG A 176 -20.50 -4.01 -0.72
C ARG A 176 -19.36 -4.59 -1.56
N GLN A 177 -19.68 -5.14 -2.75
CA GLN A 177 -18.70 -5.71 -3.66
C GLN A 177 -17.89 -4.67 -4.43
N GLN A 178 -18.29 -3.40 -4.40
CA GLN A 178 -17.57 -2.33 -5.07
C GLN A 178 -16.68 -1.57 -4.09
N MET A 179 -15.40 -1.44 -4.42
CA MET A 179 -14.49 -0.56 -3.67
C MET A 179 -14.69 0.90 -4.12
N GLY A 180 -14.91 1.79 -3.15
CA GLY A 180 -14.95 3.23 -3.37
C GLY A 180 -13.55 3.85 -3.34
N TYR A 181 -13.34 4.93 -4.09
CA TYR A 181 -12.12 5.74 -3.98
C TYR A 181 -12.25 6.71 -2.81
N MET A 182 -11.27 6.69 -1.92
CA MET A 182 -11.14 7.63 -0.80
C MET A 182 -10.07 8.69 -1.03
N GLY A 183 -9.12 8.42 -1.92
CA GLY A 183 -8.09 9.38 -2.26
C GLY A 183 -7.30 8.99 -3.49
N GLN A 184 -6.68 9.98 -4.11
CA GLN A 184 -5.88 9.86 -5.32
C GLN A 184 -4.85 10.99 -5.39
N PHE A 185 -3.63 10.67 -5.84
CA PHE A 185 -2.50 11.60 -5.79
C PHE A 185 -1.42 11.24 -6.80
N HIS A 186 -0.90 12.21 -7.55
CA HIS A 186 0.24 12.00 -8.45
C HIS A 186 1.57 12.16 -7.71
N VAL A 187 2.29 11.05 -7.55
CA VAL A 187 3.60 11.03 -6.89
C VAL A 187 4.68 11.57 -7.83
N GLY A 188 4.58 11.25 -9.12
CA GLY A 188 5.58 11.62 -10.13
C GLY A 188 6.72 10.61 -10.28
N ASP A 189 6.64 9.45 -9.64
CA ASP A 189 7.56 8.34 -9.84
C ASP A 189 6.86 6.97 -9.69
N MET A 190 7.46 5.92 -10.23
CA MET A 190 6.94 4.55 -10.19
C MET A 190 7.33 3.86 -8.88
N VAL A 191 6.33 3.55 -8.06
CA VAL A 191 6.52 2.81 -6.80
C VAL A 191 6.70 1.31 -7.08
N ASN A 192 7.82 0.74 -6.66
CA ASN A 192 8.11 -0.69 -6.86
C ASN A 192 7.74 -1.56 -5.65
N VAL A 193 7.82 -1.00 -4.44
CA VAL A 193 7.58 -1.77 -3.22
C VAL A 193 6.98 -0.89 -2.13
N MET A 194 6.01 -1.46 -1.43
CA MET A 194 5.41 -0.91 -0.22
C MET A 194 5.68 -1.84 0.95
N ARG A 195 6.12 -1.27 2.08
CA ARG A 195 6.38 -2.00 3.33
C ARG A 195 5.91 -1.21 4.53
N ARG A 196 5.04 -1.81 5.34
CA ARG A 196 4.73 -1.32 6.68
C ARG A 196 6.01 -1.23 7.53
N GLY A 197 6.19 -0.09 8.19
CA GLY A 197 7.35 0.19 9.03
C GLY A 197 7.70 1.67 9.03
N ALA A 198 8.56 2.07 9.95
CA ALA A 198 9.15 3.41 10.03
C ALA A 198 10.66 3.28 10.22
N LEU A 199 11.40 4.30 9.80
CA LEU A 199 12.85 4.40 10.01
C LEU A 199 13.21 5.09 11.33
N VAL A 200 12.26 5.83 11.90
CA VAL A 200 12.41 6.54 13.16
C VAL A 200 11.79 5.74 14.30
N ALA A 201 12.41 5.82 15.48
CA ALA A 201 11.81 5.27 16.71
C ALA A 201 10.53 6.04 17.04
N GLN A 202 9.43 5.32 17.30
CA GLN A 202 8.18 5.95 17.75
C GLN A 202 8.43 6.63 19.10
N LEU A 203 8.46 7.97 19.10
CA LEU A 203 8.52 8.78 20.29
C LEU A 203 7.12 8.80 20.92
N ALA A 204 7.04 8.55 22.23
CA ALA A 204 5.77 8.40 22.94
C ALA A 204 4.99 9.73 23.10
N ASP A 205 5.59 10.88 22.76
CA ASP A 205 5.05 12.23 23.00
C ASP A 205 5.17 13.13 21.75
N THR A 206 4.63 12.70 20.59
CA THR A 206 4.49 13.59 19.42
C THR A 206 3.05 14.10 19.29
N ALA A 207 2.89 15.38 18.94
CA ALA A 207 1.56 15.96 18.71
C ALA A 207 0.82 15.33 17.51
N ALA A 208 1.56 14.66 16.62
CA ALA A 208 1.02 13.89 15.50
C ALA A 208 1.31 12.38 15.71
N PRO A 209 0.46 11.64 16.44
CA PRO A 209 0.58 10.19 16.54
C PRO A 209 0.25 9.57 15.17
N VAL A 210 1.28 9.15 14.45
CA VAL A 210 1.12 8.45 13.18
C VAL A 210 0.84 6.97 13.42
N ALA A 211 -0.34 6.52 12.98
CA ALA A 211 -0.67 5.10 12.99
C ALA A 211 -0.18 4.42 11.70
N ARG A 212 0.44 3.25 11.86
CA ARG A 212 0.70 2.28 10.77
C ARG A 212 1.40 2.87 9.53
N PRO A 213 2.60 3.46 9.70
CA PRO A 213 3.38 4.01 8.59
C PRO A 213 3.70 2.96 7.51
N VAL A 214 3.68 3.40 6.26
CA VAL A 214 4.07 2.60 5.08
C VAL A 214 5.20 3.31 4.37
N LEU A 215 6.33 2.64 4.24
CA LEU A 215 7.45 3.06 3.41
C LEU A 215 7.21 2.62 1.96
N LEU A 216 7.45 3.53 1.04
CA LEU A 216 7.39 3.32 -0.41
C LEU A 216 8.79 3.50 -0.95
N ALA A 217 9.21 2.65 -1.89
CA ALA A 217 10.45 2.87 -2.65
C ALA A 217 10.18 2.87 -4.14
N THR A 218 10.79 3.82 -4.84
CA THR A 218 10.51 4.10 -6.25
C THR A 218 11.64 3.67 -7.18
N VAL A 219 11.39 3.71 -8.50
CA VAL A 219 12.38 3.39 -9.53
C VAL A 219 13.57 4.36 -9.53
N THR A 220 13.35 5.65 -9.27
CA THR A 220 14.46 6.62 -9.24
C THR A 220 15.30 6.57 -7.95
N GLY A 221 14.90 5.76 -6.98
CA GLY A 221 15.60 5.59 -5.70
C GLY A 221 15.07 6.46 -4.57
N ALA A 222 13.95 7.16 -4.77
CA ALA A 222 13.28 7.87 -3.69
C ALA A 222 12.66 6.88 -2.69
N ILE A 223 12.68 7.25 -1.41
CA ILE A 223 11.98 6.56 -0.33
C ILE A 223 10.98 7.55 0.26
N CYS A 224 9.70 7.20 0.19
CA CYS A 224 8.61 8.04 0.67
C CYS A 224 7.92 7.36 1.87
N LEU A 225 7.24 8.16 2.68
CA LEU A 225 6.44 7.67 3.79
C LEU A 225 4.98 8.07 3.59
N VAL A 226 4.07 7.10 3.70
CA VAL A 226 2.62 7.33 3.74
C VAL A 226 2.10 7.01 5.13
N VAL A 227 1.28 7.92 5.65
CA VAL A 227 0.77 7.92 7.02
C VAL A 227 -0.72 8.24 7.02
N GLN A 228 -1.49 7.60 7.90
CA GLN A 228 -2.92 7.93 8.06
C GLN A 228 -3.08 9.13 9.00
N LEU A 229 -3.87 10.12 8.59
CA LEU A 229 -4.19 11.31 9.37
C LEU A 229 -5.59 11.18 9.99
N THR A 230 -5.78 11.80 11.15
CA THR A 230 -7.13 12.07 11.67
C THR A 230 -7.82 13.12 10.79
N GLN A 231 -9.15 13.09 10.68
CA GLN A 231 -9.91 14.07 9.89
C GLN A 231 -9.58 15.52 10.25
N GLU A 232 -9.49 15.84 11.54
CA GLU A 232 -9.17 17.18 12.02
C GLU A 232 -7.79 17.68 11.53
N LEU A 233 -6.77 16.84 11.68
CA LEU A 233 -5.42 17.13 11.18
C LEU A 233 -5.39 17.23 9.65
N PHE A 234 -6.13 16.37 8.94
CA PHE A 234 -6.25 16.45 7.47
C PHE A 234 -6.85 17.78 7.03
N ASP A 235 -7.98 18.19 7.61
CA ASP A 235 -8.66 19.45 7.26
C ASP A 235 -7.78 20.68 7.55
N PHE A 236 -7.00 20.63 8.63
CA PHE A 236 -6.03 21.66 8.97
C PHE A 236 -4.87 21.71 7.97
N LEU A 237 -4.26 20.57 7.67
CA LEU A 237 -3.13 20.50 6.73
C LEU A 237 -3.55 20.82 5.30
N HIS A 238 -4.76 20.47 4.89
CA HIS A 238 -5.29 20.82 3.57
C HIS A 238 -5.41 22.34 3.40
N GLN A 239 -5.95 23.04 4.41
CA GLN A 239 -5.99 24.51 4.39
C GLN A 239 -4.59 25.12 4.38
N LEU A 240 -3.64 24.54 5.11
CA LEU A 240 -2.25 24.97 5.09
C LEU A 240 -1.61 24.75 3.70
N GLU A 241 -1.83 23.60 3.09
CA GLU A 241 -1.36 23.25 1.74
C GLU A 241 -1.87 24.27 0.71
N GLU A 242 -3.18 24.53 0.67
CA GLU A 242 -3.77 25.53 -0.23
C GLU A 242 -3.12 26.91 -0.08
N ARG A 243 -2.89 27.36 1.16
CA ARG A 243 -2.24 28.66 1.44
C ARG A 243 -0.79 28.67 0.99
N LEU A 244 -0.04 27.59 1.24
CA LEU A 244 1.34 27.44 0.79
C LEU A 244 1.44 27.51 -0.74
N THR A 245 0.49 26.96 -1.49
CA THR A 245 0.49 27.08 -2.96
C THR A 245 0.39 28.53 -3.46
N HIS A 246 -0.22 29.43 -2.67
CA HIS A 246 -0.30 30.85 -3.00
C HIS A 246 0.95 31.63 -2.59
N THR A 247 1.52 31.30 -1.42
CA THR A 247 2.71 31.98 -0.90
C THR A 247 3.98 31.57 -1.67
N ILE A 248 4.09 30.28 -2.05
CA ILE A 248 5.28 29.73 -2.70
C ILE A 248 5.21 29.93 -4.22
N LYS A 249 6.24 30.58 -4.78
CA LYS A 249 6.38 30.75 -6.23
C LYS A 249 6.97 29.50 -6.86
N SER A 250 6.11 28.70 -7.50
CA SER A 250 6.51 27.51 -8.24
C SER A 250 7.50 27.81 -9.38
N VAL A 251 8.54 26.97 -9.50
CA VAL A 251 9.50 27.02 -10.61
C VAL A 251 8.76 26.71 -11.92
N GLY A 252 8.93 27.55 -12.93
CA GLY A 252 8.22 27.40 -14.20
C GLY A 252 6.73 27.75 -14.14
N LYS A 253 6.23 28.27 -13.00
CA LYS A 253 4.81 28.63 -12.79
C LYS A 253 3.84 27.47 -12.99
N ILE A 254 4.26 26.25 -12.65
CA ILE A 254 3.42 25.06 -12.70
C ILE A 254 2.54 25.06 -11.44
N PRO A 255 1.19 25.04 -11.57
CA PRO A 255 0.32 24.95 -10.41
C PRO A 255 0.55 23.63 -9.67
N HIS A 256 0.70 23.68 -8.35
CA HIS A 256 0.89 22.48 -7.52
C HIS A 256 -0.28 21.51 -7.63
N SER A 257 -1.52 22.04 -7.61
CA SER A 257 -2.74 21.25 -7.81
C SER A 257 -2.72 20.49 -9.15
N PHE A 258 -2.24 21.12 -10.22
CA PHE A 258 -2.07 20.47 -11.52
C PHE A 258 -1.01 19.36 -11.48
N TRP A 259 0.12 19.60 -10.82
CA TRP A 259 1.18 18.61 -10.66
C TRP A 259 0.72 17.38 -9.86
N ARG A 260 -0.05 17.57 -8.80
CA ARG A 260 -0.55 16.48 -7.94
C ARG A 260 -1.84 15.82 -8.43
N SER A 261 -2.53 16.39 -9.41
CA SER A 261 -3.72 15.79 -10.04
C SER A 261 -3.44 14.36 -10.52
N PHE A 262 -4.29 13.43 -10.11
CA PHE A 262 -4.28 12.07 -10.60
C PHE A 262 -4.40 12.07 -12.13
N ASN A 263 -3.43 11.48 -12.83
CA ASN A 263 -3.36 11.59 -14.28
C ASN A 263 -2.99 10.26 -14.94
N THR A 264 -3.84 9.77 -15.83
CA THR A 264 -3.62 8.61 -16.68
C THR A 264 -3.94 8.96 -18.14
N ASP A 265 -3.69 8.04 -19.07
CA ASP A 265 -4.07 8.22 -20.47
C ASP A 265 -5.58 8.37 -20.71
N VAL A 266 -6.41 8.00 -19.72
CA VAL A 266 -7.87 7.97 -19.83
C VAL A 266 -8.53 9.12 -19.07
N LYS A 267 -7.98 9.53 -17.92
CA LYS A 267 -8.57 10.56 -17.07
C LYS A 267 -7.52 11.42 -16.38
N THR A 268 -7.91 12.67 -16.13
CA THR A 268 -7.20 13.58 -15.24
C THR A 268 -8.21 14.09 -14.22
N GLU A 269 -7.94 13.82 -12.95
CA GLU A 269 -8.83 14.19 -11.84
C GLU A 269 -8.00 14.92 -10.75
N PRO A 270 -8.60 15.86 -9.99
CA PRO A 270 -7.90 16.56 -8.91
C PRO A 270 -7.36 15.59 -7.85
N ALA A 271 -6.27 15.97 -7.18
CA ALA A 271 -5.83 15.24 -5.99
C ALA A 271 -6.89 15.34 -4.88
N GLU A 272 -7.18 14.23 -4.20
CA GLU A 272 -8.16 14.17 -3.12
C GLU A 272 -7.68 13.16 -2.06
N GLY A 273 -8.00 13.39 -0.79
CA GLY A 273 -7.69 12.46 0.31
C GLY A 273 -6.19 12.26 0.59
N PHE A 274 -5.32 13.11 0.05
CA PHE A 274 -3.87 13.12 0.29
C PHE A 274 -3.39 14.54 0.59
N ILE A 275 -2.31 14.64 1.36
CA ILE A 275 -1.59 15.88 1.66
C ILE A 275 -0.14 15.71 1.20
N ASP A 276 0.41 16.69 0.50
CA ASP A 276 1.81 16.70 0.09
C ASP A 276 2.72 17.13 1.25
N GLY A 277 3.30 16.15 1.94
CA GLY A 277 4.22 16.37 3.06
C GLY A 277 5.41 17.26 2.69
N ASP A 278 5.96 17.12 1.48
CA ASP A 278 7.09 17.95 1.02
C ASP A 278 6.71 19.44 0.97
N LEU A 279 5.47 19.73 0.54
CA LEU A 279 4.96 21.10 0.51
C LEU A 279 4.73 21.63 1.93
N ILE A 280 4.13 20.84 2.81
CA ILE A 280 3.90 21.22 4.21
C ILE A 280 5.21 21.54 4.92
N GLU A 281 6.23 20.71 4.75
CA GLU A 281 7.53 20.87 5.42
C GLU A 281 8.29 22.10 4.94
N SER A 282 8.09 22.50 3.68
CA SER A 282 8.69 23.72 3.12
C SER A 282 8.29 25.00 3.87
N PHE A 283 7.23 24.97 4.69
CA PHE A 283 6.84 26.08 5.56
C PHE A 283 7.99 26.53 6.49
N LEU A 284 8.79 25.58 6.99
CA LEU A 284 9.91 25.88 7.88
C LEU A 284 11.06 26.64 7.19
N ASP A 285 11.17 26.52 5.86
CA ASP A 285 12.19 27.18 5.06
C ASP A 285 11.76 28.59 4.58
N LEU A 286 10.51 28.99 4.80
CA LEU A 286 10.00 30.28 4.38
C LEU A 286 10.55 31.43 5.24
N SER A 287 10.59 32.64 4.66
CA SER A 287 10.90 33.85 5.43
C SER A 287 9.78 34.11 6.45
N ARG A 288 10.12 34.78 7.56
CA ARG A 288 9.12 35.07 8.61
C ARG A 288 7.94 35.91 8.11
N GLU A 289 8.17 36.76 7.12
CA GLU A 289 7.12 37.55 6.45
C GLU A 289 6.14 36.62 5.69
N MET A 290 6.68 35.66 4.94
CA MET A 290 5.87 34.68 4.20
C MET A 290 5.13 33.73 5.16
N GLN A 291 5.77 33.30 6.25
CA GLN A 291 5.11 32.49 7.28
C GLN A 291 3.91 33.22 7.90
N GLN A 292 4.07 34.52 8.22
CA GLN A 292 2.97 35.34 8.74
C GLN A 292 1.82 35.47 7.73
N GLU A 293 2.13 35.64 6.44
CA GLU A 293 1.15 35.67 5.36
C GLU A 293 0.40 34.33 5.25
N THR A 294 1.11 33.21 5.28
CA THR A 294 0.51 31.86 5.20
C THR A 294 -0.42 31.59 6.40
N VAL A 295 -0.04 31.98 7.61
CA VAL A 295 -0.81 31.74 8.84
C VAL A 295 -2.10 32.57 8.90
N GLN A 296 -2.17 33.70 8.18
CA GLN A 296 -3.24 34.68 8.34
C GLN A 296 -4.65 34.10 8.11
N GLY A 297 -5.47 34.08 9.16
CA GLY A 297 -6.85 33.60 9.11
C GLY A 297 -6.99 32.07 9.19
N LEU A 298 -5.91 31.35 9.47
CA LEU A 298 -5.96 29.95 9.83
C LEU A 298 -6.39 29.81 11.31
N GLN A 299 -7.33 28.91 11.57
CA GLN A 299 -7.82 28.64 12.92
C GLN A 299 -7.26 27.33 13.44
N ILE A 300 -6.89 27.29 14.72
CA ILE A 300 -6.48 26.08 15.44
C ILE A 300 -7.36 25.89 16.67
N ASP A 301 -7.67 24.64 17.01
CA ASP A 301 -8.30 24.30 18.28
C ASP A 301 -7.27 24.40 19.41
N ASP A 302 -7.61 25.08 20.49
CA ASP A 302 -6.73 25.22 21.66
C ASP A 302 -6.70 23.98 22.57
N GLY A 303 -7.42 22.92 22.20
CA GLY A 303 -7.56 21.68 22.97
C GLY A 303 -8.68 21.73 24.01
N GLU A 304 -9.32 22.89 24.20
CA GLU A 304 -10.53 23.06 25.00
C GLU A 304 -11.79 23.18 24.12
N GLY A 305 -11.65 23.00 22.79
CA GLY A 305 -12.75 23.08 21.82
C GLY A 305 -13.03 24.51 21.33
N MET A 306 -12.18 25.49 21.69
CA MET A 306 -12.28 26.86 21.23
C MET A 306 -11.30 27.09 20.08
N LYS A 307 -11.81 27.61 18.97
CA LYS A 307 -10.97 28.00 17.82
C LYS A 307 -10.35 29.37 18.06
N ARG A 308 -9.04 29.46 17.91
CA ARG A 308 -8.29 30.72 17.92
C ARG A 308 -7.47 30.88 16.64
N ASP A 309 -7.07 32.10 16.34
CA ASP A 309 -6.10 32.37 15.29
C ASP A 309 -4.80 31.60 15.59
N ALA A 310 -4.34 30.86 14.59
CA ALA A 310 -3.07 30.18 14.66
C ALA A 310 -1.92 31.20 14.61
N THR A 311 -0.82 30.89 15.30
CA THR A 311 0.42 31.68 15.24
C THR A 311 1.47 30.99 14.40
N VAL A 312 2.51 31.72 13.99
CA VAL A 312 3.66 31.11 13.28
C VAL A 312 4.30 30.03 14.14
N GLU A 313 4.41 30.26 15.44
CA GLU A 313 4.98 29.33 16.40
C GLU A 313 4.12 28.06 16.56
N ASP A 314 2.79 28.18 16.51
CA ASP A 314 1.89 27.00 16.52
C ASP A 314 2.13 26.13 15.28
N LEU A 315 2.19 26.75 14.09
CA LEU A 315 2.40 26.01 12.83
C LEU A 315 3.79 25.41 12.76
N ALA A 316 4.82 26.16 13.14
CA ALA A 316 6.19 25.66 13.17
C ALA A 316 6.30 24.41 14.06
N LYS A 317 5.66 24.43 15.23
CA LYS A 317 5.64 23.26 16.12
C LYS A 317 4.96 22.05 15.48
N ILE A 318 3.80 22.24 14.83
CA ILE A 318 3.08 21.13 14.17
C ILE A 318 3.94 20.55 13.03
N VAL A 319 4.51 21.41 12.18
CA VAL A 319 5.35 20.96 11.06
C VAL A 319 6.62 20.29 11.58
N GLU A 320 7.28 20.83 12.61
CA GLU A 320 8.42 20.19 13.27
C GLU A 320 8.06 18.79 13.82
N ASP A 321 6.89 18.64 14.44
CA ASP A 321 6.45 17.33 14.93
C ASP A 321 6.17 16.35 13.78
N LEU A 322 5.69 16.83 12.62
CA LEU A 322 5.53 16.02 11.41
C LEU A 322 6.88 15.63 10.80
N THR A 323 7.88 16.50 10.75
CA THR A 323 9.21 16.16 10.22
C THR A 323 9.90 15.03 11.00
N ARG A 324 9.50 14.78 12.24
CA ARG A 324 10.09 13.72 13.10
C ARG A 324 9.64 12.31 12.73
N ILE A 325 8.71 12.15 11.79
CA ILE A 325 8.15 10.83 11.46
C ILE A 325 9.01 10.01 10.50
N HIS A 326 10.01 10.64 9.84
CA HIS A 326 10.82 9.99 8.80
C HIS A 326 12.33 10.24 8.93
#